data_AF-A0A6C0KRD8-F1
#
_entry.id   AF-A0A6C0KRD8-F1
#
_cell.length_a   1.000
_cell.length_b   1.000
_cell.length_c   1.000
_cell.angle_alpha   90.00
_cell.angle_beta   90.00
_cell.angle_gamma   90.00
#
_symmetry.space_group_name_H-M   'P 1'
#
loop_
_entity.id
_entity.type
_entity.pdbx_description
1 polymer ?
#
loop_
_entity_poly.entity_id
_entity_poly.type
_entity_poly.pdbx_seq_one_letter_code
_entity_poly.pdbx_strand_id
1 'polypeptide(L)'
;MPLSRHFYALDEVQAALQYATTRTDRKETLFWCQELILSGYVSEAISALFEAWLWQKGAFCLSWLTAAWSTLSSEECSEQDILLAAYQLTSHERDHSLWSILALTAMDHPPERVTPKTPRYCLTDEREQYMIRAVFQGKAYSAWWMARQLDVKRVWIILKEYLESQLVDTTYLEALKGYDKLLGYQTNEYDTIMQCLAVLTACLTSTQREKSNKPLPLSIDCLETLEEWASYVGTKKRRVYSIPVMCLYGITTRGHLKWSQNTCKHLNDIESDLMGCPFWEEELDGYIKIVDGRIQWKSDDAREDWYETFFPDDIPDEWTKAEKEKSHGDGILAPTDTVTLLKYARIHLSKKSRLAWNAHRMIHKFLEGRVWDHPSSIVSLFPSVSMNRGILVPLRRRLRVDV
;
A
#
# COMPACT_ATOMS: atom_id res chain seq x y z
N MET A 1 -17.04 4.90 -13.35
CA MET A 1 -16.11 4.47 -12.26
C MET A 1 -17.00 3.89 -11.21
N PRO A 2 -16.86 2.61 -10.85
CA PRO A 2 -17.91 1.96 -10.11
C PRO A 2 -18.15 2.62 -8.74
N LEU A 3 -19.41 2.65 -8.32
CA LEU A 3 -19.84 3.14 -7.02
C LEU A 3 -19.94 1.99 -6.02
N SER A 4 -19.48 2.23 -4.80
CA SER A 4 -19.65 1.31 -3.68
C SER A 4 -21.12 1.16 -3.29
N ARG A 5 -21.42 0.21 -2.40
CA ARG A 5 -22.77 0.01 -1.84
C ARG A 5 -23.36 1.29 -1.26
N HIS A 6 -22.56 2.15 -0.64
CA HIS A 6 -23.04 3.43 -0.11
C HIS A 6 -22.64 4.62 -0.98
N PHE A 7 -22.46 4.42 -2.29
CA PHE A 7 -22.27 5.48 -3.29
C PHE A 7 -20.99 6.33 -3.07
N TYR A 8 -19.91 5.66 -2.69
CA TYR A 8 -18.56 6.22 -2.80
C TYR A 8 -17.91 5.78 -4.12
N ALA A 9 -17.11 6.64 -4.74
CA ALA A 9 -16.25 6.19 -5.83
C ALA A 9 -15.23 5.19 -5.28
N LEU A 10 -15.15 3.99 -5.85
CA LEU A 10 -14.42 2.88 -5.23
C LEU A 10 -12.90 3.05 -5.20
N ASP A 11 -12.32 3.71 -6.20
CA ASP A 11 -10.90 4.08 -6.18
C ASP A 11 -10.59 5.01 -4.99
N GLU A 12 -11.52 5.89 -4.63
CA GLU A 12 -11.42 6.77 -3.49
C GLU A 12 -11.60 6.04 -2.16
N VAL A 13 -12.46 5.01 -2.09
CA VAL A 13 -12.59 4.15 -0.90
C VAL A 13 -11.29 3.41 -0.63
N GLN A 14 -10.66 2.85 -1.67
CA GLN A 14 -9.35 2.19 -1.55
C GLN A 14 -8.28 3.18 -1.07
N ALA A 15 -8.22 4.37 -1.68
CA ALA A 15 -7.27 5.41 -1.27
C ALA A 15 -7.53 5.89 0.17
N ALA A 16 -8.79 6.02 0.58
CA ALA A 16 -9.18 6.40 1.94
C ALA A 16 -8.80 5.32 2.97
N LEU A 17 -9.00 4.03 2.65
CA LEU A 17 -8.53 2.92 3.48
C LEU A 17 -7.01 2.98 3.66
N GLN A 18 -6.25 3.08 2.56
CA GLN A 18 -4.80 3.20 2.61
C GLN A 18 -4.39 4.39 3.48
N TYR A 19 -4.99 5.55 3.28
CA TYR A 19 -4.68 6.77 4.01
C TYR A 19 -5.03 6.69 5.50
N ALA A 20 -6.19 6.14 5.87
CA ALA A 20 -6.66 6.01 7.25
C ALA A 20 -5.72 5.12 8.08
N THR A 21 -5.22 4.02 7.51
CA THR A 21 -4.25 3.14 8.20
C THR A 21 -2.97 3.89 8.59
N THR A 22 -2.59 4.90 7.80
CA THR A 22 -1.42 5.73 8.10
C THR A 22 -1.70 6.65 9.29
N ARG A 23 -2.92 7.19 9.42
CA ARG A 23 -3.31 8.12 10.49
C ARG A 23 -3.55 7.44 11.83
N THR A 24 -3.44 6.11 11.88
CA THR A 24 -3.71 5.31 13.08
C THR A 24 -5.13 5.50 13.61
N ASP A 25 -6.06 5.91 12.74
CA ASP A 25 -7.48 6.05 13.07
C ASP A 25 -8.16 4.70 12.85
N ARG A 26 -8.36 3.98 13.96
CA ARG A 26 -8.93 2.62 13.95
C ARG A 26 -10.34 2.58 13.40
N LYS A 27 -11.18 3.55 13.79
CA LYS A 27 -12.58 3.58 13.38
C LYS A 27 -12.69 3.90 11.90
N GLU A 28 -12.01 4.94 11.44
CA GLU A 28 -12.02 5.32 10.02
C GLU A 28 -11.43 4.20 9.14
N THR A 29 -10.36 3.53 9.59
CA THR A 29 -9.78 2.38 8.87
C THR A 29 -10.77 1.23 8.72
N LEU A 30 -11.44 0.85 9.82
CA LEU A 30 -12.46 -0.20 9.79
C LEU A 30 -13.65 0.17 8.92
N PHE A 31 -14.08 1.43 8.96
CA PHE A 31 -15.17 1.94 8.13
C PHE A 31 -14.91 1.74 6.64
N TRP A 32 -13.76 2.21 6.15
CA TRP A 32 -13.40 2.09 4.73
C TRP A 32 -13.14 0.64 4.32
N CYS A 33 -12.60 -0.18 5.22
CA CYS A 33 -12.43 -1.61 4.97
C CYS A 33 -13.79 -2.32 4.83
N GLN A 34 -14.72 -2.04 5.75
CA GLN A 34 -16.06 -2.62 5.71
C GLN A 34 -16.83 -2.13 4.48
N GLU A 35 -16.64 -0.89 4.04
CA GLU A 35 -17.25 -0.37 2.81
C GLU A 35 -16.87 -1.19 1.58
N LEU A 36 -15.60 -1.58 1.44
CA LEU A 36 -15.14 -2.44 0.34
C LEU A 36 -15.75 -3.84 0.45
N ILE A 37 -15.73 -4.44 1.64
CA ILE A 37 -16.29 -5.78 1.87
C ILE A 37 -17.79 -5.81 1.54
N LEU A 38 -18.56 -4.85 2.06
CA LEU A 38 -20.00 -4.74 1.79
C LEU A 38 -20.35 -4.44 0.34
N SER A 39 -19.38 -3.95 -0.44
CA SER A 39 -19.52 -3.72 -1.88
C SER A 39 -19.07 -4.92 -2.73
N GLY A 40 -18.58 -6.00 -2.10
CA GLY A 40 -18.06 -7.20 -2.76
C GLY A 40 -16.60 -7.11 -3.20
N TYR A 41 -15.86 -6.08 -2.79
CA TYR A 41 -14.46 -5.83 -3.16
C TYR A 41 -13.48 -6.36 -2.11
N VAL A 42 -13.60 -7.66 -1.79
CA VAL A 42 -12.78 -8.33 -0.77
C VAL A 42 -11.29 -8.32 -1.15
N SER A 43 -10.98 -8.70 -2.39
CA SER A 43 -9.59 -8.78 -2.88
C SER A 43 -8.91 -7.41 -2.89
N GLU A 44 -9.64 -6.36 -3.26
CA GLU A 44 -9.15 -4.98 -3.28
C GLU A 44 -8.97 -4.42 -1.87
N ALA A 45 -9.81 -4.83 -0.92
CA ALA A 45 -9.60 -4.49 0.50
C ALA A 45 -8.27 -5.08 1.00
N ILE A 46 -8.02 -6.36 0.74
CA ILE A 46 -6.76 -7.04 1.12
C ILE A 46 -5.57 -6.38 0.42
N SER A 47 -5.69 -6.12 -0.89
CA SER A 47 -4.66 -5.47 -1.69
C SER A 47 -4.33 -4.08 -1.17
N ALA A 48 -5.34 -3.27 -0.84
CA ALA A 48 -5.16 -1.93 -0.28
C ALA A 48 -4.48 -1.97 1.10
N LEU A 49 -4.84 -2.93 1.96
CA LEU A 49 -4.16 -3.14 3.24
C LEU A 49 -2.71 -3.56 3.05
N PHE A 50 -2.44 -4.46 2.12
CA PHE A 50 -1.09 -4.92 1.80
C PHE A 50 -0.21 -3.79 1.23
N GLU A 51 -0.72 -2.99 0.31
CA GLU A 51 -0.02 -1.82 -0.22
C GLU A 51 0.22 -0.76 0.86
N ALA A 52 -0.77 -0.52 1.72
CA ALA A 52 -0.61 0.37 2.86
C ALA A 52 0.50 -0.13 3.80
N TRP A 53 0.52 -1.42 4.13
CA TRP A 53 1.60 -2.03 4.89
C TRP A 53 2.95 -1.84 4.18
N LEU A 54 3.03 -2.19 2.90
CA LEU A 54 4.25 -2.18 2.08
C LEU A 54 4.91 -0.80 2.07
N TRP A 55 4.13 0.24 1.74
CA TRP A 55 4.66 1.58 1.51
C TRP A 55 4.79 2.41 2.78
N GLN A 56 4.04 2.07 3.82
CA GLN A 56 3.94 2.89 5.03
C GLN A 56 4.61 2.26 6.24
N LYS A 57 4.88 0.94 6.27
CA LYS A 57 5.44 0.25 7.44
C LYS A 57 6.56 -0.72 7.10
N GLY A 58 6.35 -1.56 6.08
CA GLY A 58 7.30 -2.54 5.54
C GLY A 58 8.00 -3.36 6.62
N ALA A 59 9.33 -3.35 6.59
CA ALA A 59 10.19 -4.19 7.44
C ALA A 59 9.99 -3.99 8.95
N PHE A 60 9.35 -2.89 9.40
CA PHE A 60 9.12 -2.61 10.82
C PHE A 60 7.75 -3.07 11.33
N CYS A 61 7.00 -3.85 10.54
CA CYS A 61 5.72 -4.43 10.91
C CYS A 61 5.59 -5.86 10.33
N LEU A 62 6.55 -6.74 10.62
CA LEU A 62 6.58 -8.10 10.08
C LEU A 62 5.53 -9.01 10.71
N SER A 63 5.14 -8.79 11.97
CA SER A 63 4.07 -9.57 12.59
C SER A 63 2.77 -9.46 11.81
N TRP A 64 2.45 -8.27 11.28
CA TRP A 64 1.28 -8.07 10.42
C TRP A 64 1.38 -8.87 9.12
N LEU A 65 2.52 -8.83 8.43
CA LEU A 65 2.72 -9.60 7.20
C LEU A 65 2.54 -11.10 7.45
N THR A 66 3.16 -11.64 8.51
CA THR A 66 3.06 -13.07 8.81
C THR A 66 1.62 -13.47 9.15
N ALA A 67 0.90 -12.65 9.94
CA ALA A 67 -0.51 -12.89 10.25
C ALA A 67 -1.38 -12.82 8.98
N ALA A 68 -1.29 -11.73 8.21
CA ALA A 68 -2.04 -11.54 6.97
C ALA A 68 -1.74 -12.66 5.95
N TRP A 69 -0.49 -13.10 5.84
CA TRP A 69 -0.12 -14.24 5.01
C TRP A 69 -0.84 -15.52 5.46
N SER A 70 -0.90 -15.78 6.76
CA SER A 70 -1.55 -16.99 7.27
C SER A 70 -3.07 -16.99 7.14
N THR A 71 -3.72 -15.82 7.15
CA THR A 71 -5.19 -15.71 7.21
C THR A 71 -5.84 -15.20 5.93
N LEU A 72 -5.15 -14.38 5.13
CA LEU A 72 -5.71 -13.68 3.96
C LEU A 72 -5.14 -14.17 2.63
N SER A 73 -4.12 -15.03 2.62
CA SER A 73 -3.54 -15.56 1.38
C SER A 73 -4.29 -16.76 0.79
N SER A 74 -5.28 -17.28 1.51
CA SER A 74 -6.17 -18.34 1.03
C SER A 74 -7.21 -17.80 0.07
N GLU A 75 -7.76 -18.68 -0.78
CA GLU A 75 -8.86 -18.34 -1.69
C GLU A 75 -10.13 -17.92 -0.93
N GLU A 76 -10.30 -18.42 0.29
CA GLU A 76 -11.39 -18.07 1.19
C GLU A 76 -10.84 -17.35 2.42
N CYS A 77 -11.43 -16.22 2.78
CA CYS A 77 -11.14 -15.48 4.01
C CYS A 77 -12.44 -14.94 4.61
N SER A 78 -12.48 -14.82 5.94
CA SER A 78 -13.66 -14.27 6.61
C SER A 78 -13.62 -12.75 6.67
N GLU A 79 -14.80 -12.10 6.68
CA GLU A 79 -14.90 -10.66 6.92
C GLU A 79 -14.17 -10.25 8.21
N GLN A 80 -14.32 -11.05 9.27
CA GLN A 80 -13.69 -10.79 10.56
C GLN A 80 -12.16 -10.79 10.49
N ASP A 81 -11.56 -11.68 9.68
CA ASP A 81 -10.10 -11.73 9.49
C ASP A 81 -9.59 -10.47 8.78
N ILE A 82 -10.31 -10.00 7.76
CA ILE A 82 -9.95 -8.79 7.00
C ILE A 82 -10.08 -7.55 7.90
N LEU A 83 -11.19 -7.42 8.64
CA LEU A 83 -11.40 -6.32 9.58
C LEU A 83 -10.36 -6.34 10.70
N LEU A 84 -10.01 -7.51 11.22
CA LEU A 84 -8.95 -7.65 12.22
C LEU A 84 -7.59 -7.23 11.64
N ALA A 85 -7.25 -7.66 10.42
CA ALA A 85 -6.02 -7.24 9.75
C ALA A 85 -5.96 -5.71 9.55
N ALA A 86 -7.08 -5.09 9.15
CA ALA A 86 -7.19 -3.63 9.03
C ALA A 86 -6.95 -2.93 10.39
N TYR A 87 -7.57 -3.43 11.45
CA TYR A 87 -7.39 -2.94 12.82
C TYR A 87 -5.94 -3.06 13.30
N GLN A 88 -5.34 -4.24 13.14
CA GLN A 88 -3.97 -4.53 13.56
C GLN A 88 -2.96 -3.63 12.84
N LEU A 89 -3.19 -3.35 11.55
CA LEU A 89 -2.31 -2.50 10.76
C LEU A 89 -2.17 -1.11 11.38
N THR A 90 -3.24 -0.53 11.92
CA THR A 90 -3.21 0.80 12.56
C THR A 90 -2.29 0.90 13.79
N SER A 91 -1.89 -0.22 14.41
CA SER A 91 -1.16 -0.23 15.69
C SER A 91 0.34 0.03 15.57
N HIS A 92 0.86 0.21 14.34
CA HIS A 92 2.29 0.34 14.08
C HIS A 92 2.68 1.73 13.57
N GLU A 93 3.87 2.18 13.93
CA GLU A 93 4.45 3.42 13.42
C GLU A 93 4.77 3.33 11.92
N ARG A 94 4.76 4.49 11.26
CA ARG A 94 5.18 4.58 9.86
C ARG A 94 6.70 4.43 9.69
N ASP A 95 7.09 3.90 8.54
CA ASP A 95 8.45 3.88 8.03
C ASP A 95 8.47 3.84 6.49
N HIS A 96 9.27 4.72 5.87
CA HIS A 96 9.38 4.82 4.42
C HIS A 96 10.78 4.42 3.90
N SER A 97 11.47 3.54 4.62
CA SER A 97 12.81 3.11 4.22
C SER A 97 12.82 2.42 2.86
N LEU A 98 11.79 1.62 2.56
CA LEU A 98 11.63 0.95 1.28
C LEU A 98 11.58 1.98 0.14
N TRP A 99 10.62 2.91 0.21
CA TRP A 99 10.50 4.00 -0.75
C TRP A 99 11.81 4.77 -0.93
N SER A 100 12.44 5.17 0.18
CA SER A 100 13.66 5.97 0.14
C SER A 100 14.82 5.22 -0.52
N ILE A 101 14.96 3.91 -0.28
CA ILE A 101 16.00 3.09 -0.91
C ILE A 101 15.74 2.91 -2.41
N LEU A 102 14.49 2.71 -2.81
CA LEU A 102 14.13 2.65 -4.23
C LEU A 102 14.42 3.99 -4.92
N ALA A 103 14.07 5.11 -4.30
CA ALA A 103 14.35 6.45 -4.84
C ALA A 103 15.87 6.73 -4.94
N LEU A 104 16.66 6.37 -3.92
CA LEU A 104 18.14 6.47 -4.00
C LEU A 104 18.72 5.60 -5.12
N THR A 105 18.09 4.46 -5.39
CA THR A 105 18.48 3.56 -6.49
C THR A 105 18.23 4.21 -7.84
N ALA A 106 17.04 4.81 -8.04
CA ALA A 106 16.69 5.54 -9.26
C ALA A 106 17.59 6.78 -9.50
N MET A 107 18.15 7.34 -8.43
CA MET A 107 19.11 8.44 -8.48
C MET A 107 20.54 8.03 -8.84
N ASP A 108 20.80 6.72 -8.95
CA ASP A 108 22.16 6.17 -9.02
C ASP A 108 23.07 6.67 -7.88
N HIS A 109 22.50 6.81 -6.67
CA HIS A 109 23.27 7.31 -5.53
C HIS A 109 24.39 6.30 -5.18
N PRO A 110 25.63 6.73 -4.92
CA PRO A 110 26.70 5.79 -4.56
C PRO A 110 26.39 5.10 -3.22
N PRO A 111 26.58 3.77 -3.10
CA PRO A 111 26.35 3.07 -1.83
C PRO A 111 27.36 3.49 -0.77
N GLU A 112 26.96 3.40 0.49
CA GLU A 112 27.87 3.59 1.61
C GLU A 112 28.93 2.47 1.64
N ARG A 113 30.15 2.82 2.03
CA ARG A 113 31.22 1.83 2.18
C ARG A 113 30.94 0.88 3.33
N VAL A 114 31.17 -0.41 3.13
CA VAL A 114 30.98 -1.45 4.13
C VAL A 114 32.30 -1.72 4.85
N THR A 115 32.27 -1.93 6.17
CA THR A 115 33.48 -2.24 6.95
C THR A 115 33.87 -3.72 6.80
N PRO A 116 35.11 -4.12 7.13
CA PRO A 116 35.51 -5.54 7.10
C PRO A 116 34.79 -6.44 8.12
N LYS A 117 33.98 -5.88 9.04
CA LYS A 117 33.31 -6.66 10.08
C LYS A 117 32.29 -7.62 9.44
N THR A 118 32.59 -8.92 9.47
CA THR A 118 31.77 -10.01 8.94
C THR A 118 31.07 -10.77 10.07
N PRO A 119 29.85 -11.28 9.83
CA PRO A 119 29.29 -12.34 10.65
C PRO A 119 30.14 -13.62 10.50
N ARG A 120 29.92 -14.62 11.38
CA ARG A 120 30.60 -15.93 11.30
C ARG A 120 30.25 -16.74 10.04
N TYR A 121 29.16 -16.36 9.38
CA TYR A 121 28.71 -16.92 8.13
C TYR A 121 29.62 -16.43 6.98
N CYS A 122 30.39 -17.36 6.40
CA CYS A 122 31.40 -17.08 5.37
C CYS A 122 30.96 -17.64 4.03
N LEU A 123 30.76 -16.75 3.06
CA LEU A 123 30.57 -17.09 1.65
C LEU A 123 31.91 -17.01 0.91
N THR A 124 32.08 -17.75 -0.19
CA THR A 124 33.32 -17.73 -0.97
C THR A 124 33.36 -16.57 -1.97
N ASP A 125 32.22 -16.18 -2.52
CA ASP A 125 32.12 -15.09 -3.49
C ASP A 125 32.22 -13.71 -2.83
N GLU A 126 33.06 -12.82 -3.39
CA GLU A 126 33.32 -11.49 -2.83
C GLU A 126 32.08 -10.57 -2.83
N ARG A 127 31.20 -10.70 -3.83
CA ARG A 127 29.97 -9.91 -3.94
C ARG A 127 28.96 -10.35 -2.91
N GLU A 128 28.79 -11.65 -2.76
CA GLU A 128 27.93 -12.23 -1.71
C GLU A 128 28.44 -11.86 -0.31
N GLN A 129 29.76 -11.94 -0.08
CA GLN A 129 30.37 -11.46 1.16
C GLN A 129 30.11 -9.97 1.42
N TYR A 130 30.23 -9.12 0.39
CA TYR A 130 29.93 -7.69 0.50
C TYR A 130 28.48 -7.47 0.92
N MET A 131 27.54 -8.15 0.27
CA MET A 131 26.12 -8.08 0.59
C MET A 131 25.87 -8.48 2.05
N ILE A 132 26.37 -9.63 2.49
CA ILE A 132 26.19 -10.11 3.87
C ILE A 132 26.82 -9.15 4.90
N ARG A 133 27.99 -8.57 4.62
CA ARG A 133 28.57 -7.55 5.50
C ARG A 133 27.69 -6.31 5.59
N ALA A 134 27.12 -5.87 4.46
CA ALA A 134 26.20 -4.73 4.44
C ALA A 134 24.95 -5.01 5.28
N VAL A 135 24.36 -6.20 5.11
CA VAL A 135 23.21 -6.68 5.89
C VAL A 135 23.53 -6.71 7.38
N PHE A 136 24.64 -7.35 7.76
CA PHE A 136 25.08 -7.46 9.16
C PHE A 136 25.34 -6.09 9.81
N GLN A 137 25.78 -5.10 9.02
CA GLN A 137 26.04 -3.74 9.50
C GLN A 137 24.81 -2.82 9.45
N GLY A 138 23.64 -3.32 9.01
CA GLY A 138 22.42 -2.52 8.86
C GLY A 138 22.49 -1.50 7.71
N LYS A 139 23.42 -1.67 6.76
CA LYS A 139 23.59 -0.78 5.60
C LYS A 139 22.68 -1.20 4.46
N ALA A 140 21.38 -0.99 4.65
CA ALA A 140 20.34 -1.49 3.76
C ALA A 140 20.51 -1.04 2.30
N TYR A 141 20.87 0.22 2.05
CA TYR A 141 21.09 0.70 0.69
C TYR A 141 22.26 -0.02 0.00
N SER A 142 23.39 -0.21 0.71
CA SER A 142 24.55 -0.93 0.19
C SER A 142 24.27 -2.43 -0.03
N ALA A 143 23.48 -3.04 0.85
CA ALA A 143 23.03 -4.41 0.70
C ALA A 143 22.13 -4.57 -0.54
N TRP A 144 21.16 -3.67 -0.73
CA TRP A 144 20.28 -3.66 -1.88
C TRP A 144 21.05 -3.41 -3.19
N TRP A 145 21.95 -2.44 -3.19
CA TRP A 145 22.80 -2.13 -4.34
C TRP A 145 23.61 -3.36 -4.80
N MET A 146 24.12 -4.16 -3.86
CA MET A 146 24.81 -5.41 -4.19
C MET A 146 23.86 -6.52 -4.63
N ALA A 147 22.69 -6.65 -3.99
CA ALA A 147 21.70 -7.66 -4.34
C ALA A 147 21.28 -7.55 -5.82
N ARG A 148 21.13 -6.31 -6.34
CA ARG A 148 20.85 -6.05 -7.77
C ARG A 148 21.93 -6.54 -8.75
N GLN A 149 23.13 -6.86 -8.27
CA GLN A 149 24.27 -7.35 -9.06
C GLN A 149 24.41 -8.87 -9.01
N LEU A 150 23.56 -9.54 -8.23
CA LEU A 150 23.50 -10.99 -8.09
C LEU A 150 22.29 -11.53 -8.83
N ASP A 151 22.30 -12.83 -9.10
CA ASP A 151 21.11 -13.51 -9.58
C ASP A 151 19.98 -13.45 -8.53
N VAL A 152 18.76 -13.18 -8.99
CA VAL A 152 17.57 -13.02 -8.14
C VAL A 152 17.35 -14.25 -7.28
N LYS A 153 17.46 -15.45 -7.84
CA LYS A 153 17.29 -16.71 -7.09
C LYS A 153 18.38 -16.85 -6.02
N ARG A 154 19.61 -16.48 -6.37
CA ARG A 154 20.74 -16.54 -5.43
C ARG A 154 20.59 -15.57 -4.26
N VAL A 155 20.07 -14.35 -4.48
CA VAL A 155 19.77 -13.39 -3.41
C VAL A 155 18.84 -14.01 -2.36
N TRP A 156 17.75 -14.64 -2.79
CA TRP A 156 16.79 -15.27 -1.86
C TRP A 156 17.42 -16.41 -1.04
N ILE A 157 18.30 -17.20 -1.66
CA ILE A 157 19.02 -18.29 -0.97
C ILE A 157 19.95 -17.71 0.10
N ILE A 158 20.76 -16.70 -0.26
CA ILE A 158 21.69 -16.03 0.67
C ILE A 158 20.95 -15.42 1.85
N LEU A 159 19.82 -14.73 1.61
CA LEU A 159 19.02 -14.14 2.67
C LEU A 159 18.48 -15.21 3.63
N LYS A 160 17.93 -16.31 3.10
CA LYS A 160 17.41 -17.42 3.90
C LYS A 160 18.51 -18.04 4.76
N GLU A 161 19.62 -18.44 4.15
CA GLU A 161 20.75 -19.06 4.86
C GLU A 161 21.33 -18.13 5.94
N TYR A 162 21.46 -16.83 5.65
CA TYR A 162 21.91 -15.84 6.64
C TYR A 162 20.94 -15.73 7.82
N LEU A 163 19.64 -15.61 7.56
CA LEU A 163 18.63 -15.45 8.61
C LEU A 163 18.50 -16.70 9.49
N GLU A 164 18.53 -17.89 8.88
CA GLU A 164 18.55 -19.17 9.60
C GLU A 164 19.81 -19.30 10.48
N SER A 165 20.98 -18.83 10.01
CA SER A 165 22.20 -18.80 10.83
C SER A 165 22.09 -17.90 12.07
N GLN A 166 21.15 -16.94 12.06
CA GLN A 166 20.82 -16.07 13.17
C GLN A 166 19.63 -16.59 14.00
N LEU A 167 19.14 -17.81 13.73
CA LEU A 167 17.96 -18.42 14.35
C LEU A 167 16.69 -17.56 14.22
N VAL A 168 16.56 -16.88 13.08
CA VAL A 168 15.41 -16.05 12.77
C VAL A 168 14.40 -16.83 11.95
N ASP A 169 13.13 -16.78 12.33
CA ASP A 169 12.01 -17.28 11.52
C ASP A 169 12.00 -16.62 10.13
N THR A 170 11.88 -17.42 9.08
CA THR A 170 11.92 -16.98 7.68
C THR A 170 10.56 -17.01 6.99
N THR A 171 9.46 -17.23 7.72
CA THR A 171 8.09 -17.27 7.17
C THR A 171 7.74 -16.02 6.34
N TYR A 172 8.19 -14.83 6.76
CA TYR A 172 7.98 -13.61 5.98
C TYR A 172 8.66 -13.64 4.61
N LEU A 173 9.77 -14.38 4.41
CA LEU A 173 10.39 -14.52 3.08
C LEU A 173 9.48 -15.30 2.13
N GLU A 174 8.71 -16.26 2.64
CA GLU A 174 7.73 -17.00 1.84
C GLU A 174 6.57 -16.08 1.47
N ALA A 175 6.05 -15.31 2.43
CA ALA A 175 5.03 -14.29 2.19
C ALA A 175 5.47 -13.25 1.14
N LEU A 176 6.73 -12.78 1.20
CA LEU A 176 7.27 -11.84 0.21
C LEU A 176 7.44 -12.46 -1.19
N LYS A 177 7.69 -13.77 -1.29
CA LYS A 177 7.79 -14.46 -2.59
C LYS A 177 6.42 -14.74 -3.20
N GLY A 178 5.41 -15.01 -2.38
CA GLY A 178 4.04 -15.26 -2.81
C GLY A 178 3.11 -14.05 -2.62
N TYR A 179 3.65 -12.84 -2.65
CA TYR A 179 2.90 -11.61 -2.36
C TYR A 179 1.66 -11.42 -3.26
N ASP A 180 1.65 -12.04 -4.44
CA ASP A 180 0.55 -12.05 -5.40
C ASP A 180 -0.76 -12.56 -4.78
N LYS A 181 -0.69 -13.45 -3.78
CA LYS A 181 -1.89 -13.92 -3.06
C LYS A 181 -2.55 -12.85 -2.19
N LEU A 182 -1.78 -11.84 -1.76
CA LEU A 182 -2.30 -10.71 -0.98
C LEU A 182 -2.59 -9.50 -1.87
N LEU A 183 -1.81 -9.31 -2.93
CA LEU A 183 -1.93 -8.18 -3.84
C LEU A 183 -2.91 -8.43 -5.01
N GLY A 184 -3.23 -9.69 -5.30
CA GLY A 184 -4.09 -10.11 -6.41
C GLY A 184 -3.42 -10.11 -7.78
N TYR A 185 -2.16 -9.66 -7.89
CA TYR A 185 -1.42 -9.62 -9.14
C TYR A 185 0.10 -9.70 -8.95
N GLN A 186 0.81 -10.06 -10.02
CA GLN A 186 2.27 -10.12 -10.06
C GLN A 186 2.81 -9.22 -11.17
N THR A 187 3.88 -8.48 -10.89
CA THR A 187 4.60 -7.67 -11.88
C THR A 187 6.11 -7.68 -11.60
N ASN A 188 6.92 -7.38 -12.62
CA ASN A 188 8.38 -7.30 -12.47
C ASN A 188 8.78 -6.18 -11.48
N GLU A 189 8.01 -5.09 -11.46
CA GLU A 189 8.19 -3.97 -10.54
C GLU A 189 8.00 -4.44 -9.10
N TYR A 190 6.89 -5.13 -8.80
CA TYR A 190 6.61 -5.64 -7.47
C TYR A 190 7.57 -6.76 -7.06
N ASP A 191 8.01 -7.63 -7.97
CA ASP A 191 9.07 -8.63 -7.70
C ASP A 191 10.36 -7.95 -7.20
N THR A 192 10.74 -6.85 -7.86
CA THR A 192 11.91 -6.04 -7.48
C THR A 192 11.70 -5.37 -6.11
N ILE A 193 10.50 -4.83 -5.87
CA ILE A 193 10.13 -4.18 -4.60
C ILE A 193 10.17 -5.18 -3.45
N MET A 194 9.62 -6.39 -3.63
CA MET A 194 9.62 -7.45 -2.61
C MET A 194 11.03 -7.96 -2.32
N GLN A 195 11.87 -8.11 -3.34
CA GLN A 195 13.28 -8.46 -3.13
C GLN A 195 14.01 -7.36 -2.34
N CYS A 196 13.79 -6.09 -2.67
CA CYS A 196 14.33 -4.96 -1.92
C CYS A 196 13.88 -5.02 -0.46
N LEU A 197 12.58 -5.20 -0.22
CA LEU A 197 12.04 -5.30 1.14
C LEU A 197 12.63 -6.49 1.92
N ALA A 198 12.85 -7.64 1.29
CA ALA A 198 13.51 -8.78 1.92
C ALA A 198 14.94 -8.45 2.39
N VAL A 199 15.70 -7.72 1.55
CA VAL A 199 17.04 -7.23 1.92
C VAL A 199 16.98 -6.25 3.09
N LEU A 200 16.03 -5.31 3.08
CA LEU A 200 15.81 -4.35 4.18
C LEU A 200 15.48 -5.07 5.49
N THR A 201 14.59 -6.06 5.42
CA THR A 201 14.21 -6.88 6.57
C THR A 201 15.40 -7.66 7.15
N ALA A 202 16.28 -8.17 6.31
CA ALA A 202 17.50 -8.83 6.78
C ALA A 202 18.46 -7.87 7.49
N CYS A 203 18.42 -6.56 7.17
CA CYS A 203 19.26 -5.53 7.78
C CYS A 203 18.78 -5.08 9.18
N LEU A 204 17.64 -5.57 9.67
CA LEU A 204 17.15 -5.22 11.00
C LEU A 204 18.04 -5.81 12.10
N THR A 205 18.39 -4.96 13.06
CA THR A 205 19.01 -5.39 14.33
C THR A 205 18.05 -6.28 15.13
N SER A 206 18.57 -7.08 16.07
CA SER A 206 17.74 -7.95 16.93
C SER A 206 16.63 -7.18 17.63
N THR A 207 16.95 -6.03 18.22
CA THR A 207 15.94 -5.16 18.88
C THR A 207 14.91 -4.59 17.92
N GLN A 208 15.28 -4.23 16.70
CA GLN A 208 14.32 -3.77 15.69
C GLN A 208 13.42 -4.91 15.21
N ARG A 209 13.98 -6.11 15.07
CA ARG A 209 13.26 -7.32 14.66
C ARG A 209 12.26 -7.76 15.74
N GLU A 210 12.66 -7.76 17.01
CA GLU A 210 11.75 -8.00 18.15
C GLU A 210 10.57 -7.01 18.14
N LYS A 211 10.83 -5.72 17.90
CA LYS A 211 9.78 -4.71 17.77
C LYS A 211 8.88 -4.94 16.54
N SER A 212 9.47 -5.35 15.43
CA SER A 212 8.75 -5.63 14.18
C SER A 212 7.83 -6.86 14.29
N ASN A 213 8.22 -7.82 15.14
CA ASN A 213 7.46 -9.03 15.45
C ASN A 213 6.63 -8.90 16.73
N LYS A 214 6.34 -7.66 17.18
CA LYS A 214 5.52 -7.45 18.37
C LYS A 214 4.14 -8.11 18.15
N PRO A 215 3.60 -8.82 19.17
CA PRO A 215 2.27 -9.41 19.09
C PRO A 215 1.20 -8.39 18.68
N LEU A 216 0.33 -8.81 17.78
CA LEU A 216 -0.79 -8.02 17.30
C LEU A 216 -1.99 -8.15 18.27
N PRO A 217 -2.87 -7.14 18.34
CA PRO A 217 -4.17 -7.30 19.00
C PRO A 217 -4.93 -8.50 18.42
N LEU A 218 -5.52 -9.31 19.30
CA LEU A 218 -6.30 -10.50 18.90
C LEU A 218 -7.77 -10.18 18.64
N SER A 219 -8.24 -9.02 19.08
CA SER A 219 -9.63 -8.58 18.97
C SER A 219 -9.72 -7.12 18.57
N ILE A 220 -10.87 -6.76 18.00
CA ILE A 220 -11.24 -5.38 17.68
C ILE A 220 -11.91 -4.79 18.93
N ASP A 221 -11.40 -3.67 19.44
CA ASP A 221 -11.92 -3.07 20.69
C ASP A 221 -13.15 -2.18 20.48
N CYS A 222 -13.61 -2.01 19.23
CA CYS A 222 -14.74 -1.14 18.87
C CYS A 222 -15.83 -1.87 18.07
N LEU A 223 -16.13 -3.12 18.45
CA LEU A 223 -17.19 -3.93 17.83
C LEU A 223 -18.56 -3.24 17.89
N GLU A 224 -18.89 -2.57 19.00
CA GLU A 224 -20.15 -1.81 19.15
C GLU A 224 -20.34 -0.77 18.04
N THR A 225 -19.26 -0.12 17.60
CA THR A 225 -19.31 0.85 16.48
C THR A 225 -19.59 0.16 15.14
N LEU A 226 -19.09 -1.06 14.94
CA LEU A 226 -19.38 -1.85 13.74
C LEU A 226 -20.83 -2.32 13.73
N GLU A 227 -21.36 -2.75 14.88
CA GLU A 227 -22.76 -3.14 15.05
C GLU A 227 -23.71 -1.95 14.82
N GLU A 228 -23.36 -0.78 15.35
CA GLU A 228 -24.08 0.48 15.09
C GLU A 228 -24.13 0.76 13.58
N TRP A 229 -22.99 0.70 12.88
CA TRP A 229 -22.96 0.91 11.43
C TRP A 229 -23.72 -0.15 10.65
N ALA A 230 -23.69 -1.41 11.10
CA ALA A 230 -24.47 -2.49 10.50
C ALA A 230 -25.98 -2.19 10.54
N SER A 231 -26.46 -1.54 11.61
CA SER A 231 -27.86 -1.13 11.73
C SER A 231 -28.29 -0.03 10.75
N TYR A 232 -27.34 0.65 10.10
CA TYR A 232 -27.60 1.72 9.13
C TYR A 232 -27.40 1.28 7.67
N VAL A 233 -27.00 0.03 7.42
CA VAL A 233 -26.74 -0.47 6.08
C VAL A 233 -27.97 -0.26 5.18
N GLY A 234 -27.73 0.26 3.96
CA GLY A 234 -28.80 0.65 3.03
C GLY A 234 -29.40 2.04 3.26
N THR A 235 -29.01 2.73 4.32
CA THR A 235 -29.48 4.10 4.61
C THR A 235 -28.38 5.14 4.41
N LYS A 236 -28.77 6.39 4.19
CA LYS A 236 -27.87 7.54 4.10
C LYS A 236 -27.07 7.75 5.39
N LYS A 237 -27.60 7.33 6.54
CA LYS A 237 -26.89 7.40 7.84
C LYS A 237 -25.60 6.58 7.86
N ARG A 238 -25.46 5.55 7.01
CA ARG A 238 -24.22 4.77 6.89
C ARG A 238 -23.06 5.54 6.27
N ARG A 239 -23.32 6.72 5.67
CA ARG A 239 -22.29 7.61 5.11
C ARG A 239 -21.66 8.49 6.19
N VAL A 240 -20.98 7.85 7.15
CA VAL A 240 -20.44 8.50 8.35
C VAL A 240 -19.22 9.37 8.04
N TYR A 241 -18.27 8.84 7.26
CA TYR A 241 -17.02 9.55 6.93
C TYR A 241 -17.06 10.18 5.54
N SER A 242 -16.40 11.34 5.41
CA SER A 242 -16.10 11.93 4.11
C SER A 242 -14.73 11.44 3.64
N ILE A 243 -14.55 11.32 2.32
CA ILE A 243 -13.26 10.94 1.75
C ILE A 243 -12.23 12.06 2.04
N PRO A 244 -11.11 11.74 2.73
CA PRO A 244 -10.10 12.75 3.02
C PRO A 244 -9.46 13.29 1.74
N VAL A 245 -9.53 14.60 1.49
CA VAL A 245 -8.99 15.23 0.26
C VAL A 245 -7.53 14.87 -0.03
N MET A 246 -6.72 14.68 1.01
CA MET A 246 -5.31 14.32 0.87
C MET A 246 -5.08 12.90 0.32
N CYS A 247 -6.03 11.97 0.45
CA CYS A 247 -5.88 10.62 -0.09
C CYS A 247 -6.06 10.55 -1.60
N LEU A 248 -6.74 11.54 -2.19
CA LEU A 248 -7.09 11.56 -3.60
C LEU A 248 -5.86 11.73 -4.51
N TYR A 249 -4.86 12.49 -4.06
CA TYR A 249 -3.80 13.01 -4.92
C TYR A 249 -2.99 11.93 -5.63
N GLY A 250 -3.11 11.89 -6.97
CA GLY A 250 -2.32 11.03 -7.84
C GLY A 250 -2.71 9.55 -7.80
N ILE A 251 -3.76 9.16 -7.07
CA ILE A 251 -4.24 7.77 -7.02
C ILE A 251 -5.63 7.66 -7.65
N THR A 252 -6.50 8.63 -7.36
CA THR A 252 -7.91 8.56 -7.75
C THR A 252 -8.20 9.41 -8.97
N THR A 253 -9.31 9.13 -9.64
CA THR A 253 -9.80 9.94 -10.77
C THR A 253 -9.94 11.40 -10.36
N ARG A 254 -10.59 11.69 -9.21
CA ARG A 254 -10.74 13.06 -8.68
C ARG A 254 -9.41 13.70 -8.30
N GLY A 255 -8.43 12.91 -7.90
CA GLY A 255 -7.05 13.31 -7.66
C GLY A 255 -6.33 13.92 -8.87
N HIS A 256 -6.78 13.57 -10.07
CA HIS A 256 -6.26 14.04 -11.36
C HIS A 256 -7.09 15.18 -11.97
N LEU A 257 -8.24 15.50 -11.39
CA LEU A 257 -9.12 16.56 -11.87
C LEU A 257 -8.70 17.92 -11.34
N LYS A 258 -8.95 18.95 -12.14
CA LYS A 258 -8.84 20.36 -11.74
C LYS A 258 -10.05 20.76 -10.91
N TRP A 259 -9.91 21.77 -10.05
CA TRP A 259 -11.00 22.36 -9.27
C TRP A 259 -12.21 22.88 -10.08
N SER A 260 -12.06 23.05 -11.39
CA SER A 260 -13.12 23.47 -12.31
C SER A 260 -13.90 22.27 -12.88
N GLN A 261 -13.46 21.06 -12.57
CA GLN A 261 -14.09 19.80 -12.94
C GLN A 261 -14.63 19.15 -11.67
N ASN A 262 -15.74 18.43 -11.75
CA ASN A 262 -16.32 17.74 -10.61
C ASN A 262 -16.82 16.34 -10.99
N THR A 263 -17.00 15.51 -9.97
CA THR A 263 -17.50 14.13 -10.10
C THR A 263 -18.98 13.99 -9.72
N CYS A 264 -19.68 15.09 -9.37
CA CYS A 264 -21.07 15.03 -8.91
C CYS A 264 -22.05 14.45 -9.94
N LYS A 265 -21.71 14.48 -11.24
CA LYS A 265 -22.52 13.84 -12.28
C LYS A 265 -22.77 12.34 -12.02
N HIS A 266 -21.83 11.64 -11.37
CA HIS A 266 -21.93 10.22 -11.07
C HIS A 266 -23.01 9.92 -10.01
N LEU A 267 -23.41 10.91 -9.21
CA LEU A 267 -24.54 10.78 -8.28
C LEU A 267 -25.88 11.22 -8.90
N ASN A 268 -25.84 11.98 -9.99
CA ASN A 268 -27.05 12.44 -10.67
C ASN A 268 -27.55 11.41 -11.71
N ASP A 269 -26.69 10.48 -12.14
CA ASP A 269 -26.98 9.42 -13.09
C ASP A 269 -26.28 8.13 -12.64
N ILE A 270 -26.78 7.58 -11.53
CA ILE A 270 -26.10 6.50 -10.81
C ILE A 270 -26.02 5.21 -11.62
N GLU A 271 -27.04 4.91 -12.42
CA GLU A 271 -27.26 3.60 -13.05
C GLU A 271 -26.00 3.13 -13.80
N SER A 272 -25.40 4.01 -14.59
CA SER A 272 -24.20 3.70 -15.38
C SER A 272 -22.95 3.38 -14.54
N ASP A 273 -22.87 3.94 -13.33
CA ASP A 273 -21.74 3.77 -12.42
C ASP A 273 -22.00 2.71 -11.32
N LEU A 274 -23.20 2.12 -11.25
CA LEU A 274 -23.44 0.93 -10.40
C LEU A 274 -22.77 -0.32 -10.96
N MET A 275 -22.67 -0.41 -12.29
CA MET A 275 -22.02 -1.53 -12.97
C MET A 275 -20.52 -1.59 -12.63
N GLY A 276 -20.02 -2.80 -12.46
CA GLY A 276 -18.67 -3.10 -12.01
C GLY A 276 -18.57 -3.32 -10.50
N CYS A 277 -19.58 -2.91 -9.70
CA CYS A 277 -19.66 -3.18 -8.27
C CYS A 277 -20.40 -4.50 -8.02
N PRO A 278 -19.75 -5.55 -7.48
CA PRO A 278 -20.36 -6.87 -7.34
C PRO A 278 -21.68 -6.87 -6.55
N PHE A 279 -21.76 -6.07 -5.48
CA PHE A 279 -23.01 -5.90 -4.74
C PHE A 279 -24.14 -5.39 -5.64
N TRP A 280 -23.92 -4.31 -6.39
CA TRP A 280 -24.96 -3.75 -7.24
C TRP A 280 -25.29 -4.63 -8.44
N GLU A 281 -24.31 -5.34 -9.00
CA GLU A 281 -24.55 -6.29 -10.09
C GLU A 281 -25.49 -7.42 -9.66
N GLU A 282 -25.30 -7.96 -8.45
CA GLU A 282 -26.18 -8.97 -7.87
C GLU A 282 -27.59 -8.42 -7.65
N GLU A 283 -27.71 -7.25 -7.01
CA GLU A 283 -29.02 -6.66 -6.71
C GLU A 283 -29.76 -6.21 -7.98
N LEU A 284 -29.05 -5.82 -9.04
CA LEU A 284 -29.66 -5.37 -10.30
C LEU A 284 -30.11 -6.52 -11.22
N ASP A 285 -29.57 -7.74 -11.10
CA ASP A 285 -29.86 -8.88 -12.00
C ASP A 285 -31.38 -9.18 -12.09
N GLY A 286 -32.11 -8.94 -10.99
CA GLY A 286 -33.56 -9.05 -10.89
C GLY A 286 -34.33 -7.99 -11.69
N TYR A 287 -33.76 -6.81 -11.92
CA TYR A 287 -34.49 -5.61 -12.35
C TYR A 287 -34.14 -5.13 -13.76
N ILE A 288 -32.92 -5.39 -14.23
CA ILE A 288 -32.43 -4.85 -15.50
C ILE A 288 -32.11 -5.94 -16.54
N LYS A 289 -31.94 -5.52 -17.79
CA LYS A 289 -31.34 -6.29 -18.87
C LYS A 289 -30.24 -5.44 -19.50
N ILE A 290 -29.13 -6.06 -19.87
CA ILE A 290 -28.06 -5.39 -20.60
C ILE A 290 -28.31 -5.58 -22.10
N VAL A 291 -28.55 -4.48 -22.81
CA VAL A 291 -28.76 -4.46 -24.28
C VAL A 291 -27.73 -3.51 -24.89
N ASP A 292 -26.89 -4.01 -25.79
CA ASP A 292 -25.81 -3.25 -26.44
C ASP A 292 -24.88 -2.52 -25.46
N GLY A 293 -24.60 -3.14 -24.31
CA GLY A 293 -23.75 -2.56 -23.26
C GLY A 293 -24.41 -1.42 -22.47
N ARG A 294 -25.74 -1.26 -22.57
CA ARG A 294 -26.53 -0.29 -21.81
C ARG A 294 -27.53 -1.00 -20.90
N ILE A 295 -27.79 -0.36 -19.77
CA ILE A 295 -28.79 -0.80 -18.80
C ILE A 295 -30.17 -0.46 -19.35
N GLN A 296 -31.05 -1.45 -19.40
CA GLN A 296 -32.46 -1.27 -19.71
C GLN A 296 -33.31 -1.95 -18.63
N TRP A 297 -34.14 -1.17 -17.96
CA TRP A 297 -35.10 -1.67 -16.98
C TRP A 297 -36.08 -2.68 -17.62
N LYS A 298 -36.39 -3.77 -16.91
CA LYS A 298 -37.34 -4.79 -17.40
C LYS A 298 -38.75 -4.23 -17.57
N SER A 299 -39.14 -3.30 -16.70
CA SER A 299 -40.39 -2.54 -16.73
C SER A 299 -40.24 -1.27 -15.87
N ASP A 300 -41.17 -0.33 -15.99
CA ASP A 300 -41.23 0.84 -15.10
C ASP A 300 -41.49 0.42 -13.64
N ASP A 301 -42.38 -0.55 -13.42
CA ASP A 301 -42.65 -1.11 -12.08
C ASP A 301 -41.39 -1.70 -11.43
N ALA A 302 -40.53 -2.38 -12.21
CA ALA A 302 -39.28 -2.93 -11.70
C ALA A 302 -38.30 -1.82 -11.30
N ARG A 303 -38.29 -0.71 -12.05
CA ARG A 303 -37.47 0.45 -11.69
C ARG A 303 -37.96 1.06 -10.38
N GLU A 304 -39.26 1.30 -10.25
CA GLU A 304 -39.85 1.87 -9.03
C GLU A 304 -39.59 0.98 -7.81
N ASP A 305 -39.84 -0.33 -7.91
CA ASP A 305 -39.59 -1.30 -6.84
C ASP A 305 -38.12 -1.31 -6.38
N TRP A 306 -37.17 -1.23 -7.33
CA TRP A 306 -35.76 -1.12 -7.00
C TRP A 306 -35.43 0.18 -6.25
N TYR A 307 -35.92 1.32 -6.73
CA TYR A 307 -35.67 2.60 -6.05
C TYR A 307 -36.31 2.64 -4.65
N GLU A 308 -37.52 2.11 -4.47
CA GLU A 308 -38.18 2.04 -3.16
C GLU A 308 -37.42 1.11 -2.19
N THR A 309 -36.86 0.00 -2.69
CA THR A 309 -36.14 -0.98 -1.89
C THR A 309 -34.79 -0.46 -1.41
N PHE A 310 -34.01 0.18 -2.28
CA PHE A 310 -32.61 0.53 -2.00
C PHE A 310 -32.40 1.99 -1.58
N PHE A 311 -33.43 2.84 -1.68
CA PHE A 311 -33.35 4.27 -1.31
C PHE A 311 -34.47 4.68 -0.34
N PRO A 312 -34.52 4.11 0.87
CA PRO A 312 -35.57 4.40 1.85
C PRO A 312 -35.52 5.83 2.42
N ASP A 313 -34.40 6.55 2.24
CA ASP A 313 -34.23 7.93 2.71
C ASP A 313 -34.48 8.94 1.57
N ASP A 314 -33.54 9.04 0.62
CA ASP A 314 -33.59 9.90 -0.57
C ASP A 314 -32.65 9.31 -1.63
N ILE A 315 -32.94 9.56 -2.90
CA ILE A 315 -32.05 9.20 -4.02
C ILE A 315 -30.83 10.15 -4.11
N PRO A 316 -29.66 9.70 -4.60
CA PRO A 316 -28.41 10.45 -4.50
C PRO A 316 -28.40 11.79 -5.25
N ASP A 317 -29.22 11.95 -6.28
CA ASP A 317 -29.41 13.18 -7.03
C ASP A 317 -30.15 14.25 -6.22
N GLU A 318 -31.01 13.86 -5.29
CA GLU A 318 -31.75 14.74 -4.36
C GLU A 318 -30.96 15.07 -3.08
N TRP A 319 -29.82 14.41 -2.86
CA TRP A 319 -28.99 14.68 -1.69
C TRP A 319 -28.50 16.13 -1.64
N THR A 320 -28.39 16.64 -0.42
CA THR A 320 -27.80 17.96 -0.16
C THR A 320 -26.37 18.04 -0.70
N LYS A 321 -25.92 19.25 -1.04
CA LYS A 321 -24.54 19.50 -1.51
C LYS A 321 -23.48 18.91 -0.56
N ALA A 322 -23.65 19.11 0.76
CA ALA A 322 -22.71 18.61 1.75
C ALA A 322 -22.64 17.07 1.78
N GLU A 323 -23.75 16.38 1.51
CA GLU A 323 -23.80 14.92 1.47
C GLU A 323 -23.14 14.37 0.20
N LYS A 324 -23.39 15.01 -0.95
CA LYS A 324 -22.70 14.71 -2.20
C LYS A 324 -21.18 14.89 -2.03
N GLU A 325 -20.76 15.99 -1.40
CA GLU A 325 -19.35 16.33 -1.14
C GLU A 325 -18.58 15.31 -0.29
N LYS A 326 -19.26 14.43 0.48
CA LYS A 326 -18.59 13.34 1.20
C LYS A 326 -17.89 12.35 0.27
N SER A 327 -18.41 12.12 -0.94
CA SER A 327 -17.85 11.16 -1.90
C SER A 327 -17.60 11.72 -3.29
N HIS A 328 -18.25 12.81 -3.68
CA HIS A 328 -18.14 13.40 -5.02
C HIS A 328 -18.05 14.91 -4.92
N GLY A 329 -17.20 15.53 -5.73
CA GLY A 329 -17.03 16.97 -5.67
C GLY A 329 -16.00 17.46 -6.66
N ASP A 330 -15.50 18.67 -6.39
CA ASP A 330 -14.52 19.31 -7.24
C ASP A 330 -13.17 18.55 -7.23
N GLY A 331 -12.45 18.65 -8.34
CA GLY A 331 -11.07 18.18 -8.43
C GLY A 331 -10.14 18.96 -7.51
N ILE A 332 -8.98 18.37 -7.20
CA ILE A 332 -8.04 18.93 -6.21
C ILE A 332 -6.86 19.69 -6.84
N LEU A 333 -6.73 19.68 -8.17
CA LEU A 333 -5.63 20.34 -8.86
C LEU A 333 -5.97 21.79 -9.21
N ALA A 334 -4.98 22.68 -9.06
CA ALA A 334 -5.08 24.03 -9.59
C ALA A 334 -5.10 24.02 -11.14
N PRO A 335 -5.52 25.13 -11.81
CA PRO A 335 -5.66 25.17 -13.27
C PRO A 335 -4.44 24.72 -14.07
N THR A 336 -3.25 25.01 -13.56
CA THR A 336 -1.94 24.73 -14.19
C THR A 336 -1.19 23.57 -13.53
N ASP A 337 -1.74 23.00 -12.45
CA ASP A 337 -1.08 21.91 -11.74
C ASP A 337 -1.26 20.61 -12.51
N THR A 338 -0.23 19.76 -12.45
CA THR A 338 -0.30 18.36 -12.83
C THR A 338 0.03 17.49 -11.62
N VAL A 339 -0.31 16.20 -11.69
CA VAL A 339 0.17 15.23 -10.71
C VAL A 339 1.70 15.12 -10.84
N THR A 340 2.38 15.16 -9.71
CA THR A 340 3.84 15.06 -9.62
C THR A 340 4.22 14.10 -8.50
N LEU A 341 5.28 13.32 -8.73
CA LEU A 341 5.78 12.40 -7.71
C LEU A 341 6.28 13.15 -6.47
N LEU A 342 6.82 14.37 -6.66
CA LEU A 342 7.27 15.19 -5.54
C LEU A 342 6.12 15.51 -4.57
N LYS A 343 4.98 15.98 -5.09
CA LYS A 343 3.82 16.30 -4.24
C LYS A 343 3.22 15.03 -3.65
N TYR A 344 3.15 13.93 -4.42
CA TYR A 344 2.73 12.62 -3.90
C TYR A 344 3.62 12.16 -2.73
N ALA A 345 4.94 12.14 -2.92
CA ALA A 345 5.90 11.71 -1.91
C ALA A 345 5.87 12.62 -0.67
N ARG A 346 5.61 13.92 -0.84
CA ARG A 346 5.40 14.85 0.29
C ARG A 346 4.16 14.49 1.12
N ILE A 347 3.08 14.09 0.47
CA ILE A 347 1.82 13.74 1.13
C ILE A 347 1.92 12.37 1.80
N HIS A 348 2.41 11.36 1.07
CA HIS A 348 2.29 9.95 1.46
C HIS A 348 3.59 9.31 1.98
N LEU A 349 4.77 9.83 1.61
CA LEU A 349 6.05 9.13 1.77
C LEU A 349 7.16 9.98 2.44
N SER A 350 6.77 11.03 3.17
CA SER A 350 7.70 12.07 3.68
C SER A 350 8.11 11.89 5.15
N LYS A 351 7.63 10.85 5.83
CA LYS A 351 7.97 10.60 7.23
C LYS A 351 9.32 9.88 7.39
N LYS A 352 9.56 9.37 8.59
CA LYS A 352 10.79 8.71 9.02
C LYS A 352 11.16 7.56 8.10
N SER A 353 12.44 7.48 7.74
CA SER A 353 13.04 6.35 7.03
C SER A 353 14.24 5.83 7.83
N ARG A 354 14.01 4.78 8.63
CA ARG A 354 14.98 4.26 9.61
C ARG A 354 16.19 3.56 8.98
N LEU A 355 16.09 3.08 7.73
CA LEU A 355 17.18 2.42 7.00
C LEU A 355 17.74 3.26 5.84
N ALA A 356 17.23 4.48 5.65
CA ALA A 356 17.67 5.42 4.62
C ALA A 356 17.86 6.83 5.22
N TRP A 357 18.96 7.00 5.94
CA TRP A 357 19.17 8.17 6.80
C TRP A 357 19.39 9.43 5.96
N ASN A 358 18.69 10.52 6.30
CA ASN A 358 18.82 11.84 5.67
C ASN A 358 18.62 11.87 4.13
N ALA A 359 18.01 10.84 3.54
CA ALA A 359 17.80 10.76 2.09
C ALA A 359 16.74 11.74 1.58
N HIS A 360 15.81 12.15 2.45
CA HIS A 360 14.60 12.89 2.08
C HIS A 360 14.84 14.17 1.26
N ARG A 361 15.76 15.04 1.72
CA ARG A 361 16.07 16.30 1.01
C ARG A 361 16.60 16.05 -0.39
N MET A 362 17.43 15.03 -0.54
CA MET A 362 18.07 14.66 -1.79
C MET A 362 17.05 14.06 -2.78
N ILE A 363 16.21 13.15 -2.28
CA ILE A 363 15.12 12.54 -3.04
C ILE A 363 14.18 13.63 -3.54
N HIS A 364 13.76 14.57 -2.69
CA HIS A 364 12.88 15.66 -3.11
C HIS A 364 13.46 16.49 -4.25
N LYS A 365 14.74 16.85 -4.17
CA LYS A 365 15.42 17.58 -5.25
C LYS A 365 15.45 16.79 -6.56
N PHE A 366 15.64 15.47 -6.49
CA PHE A 366 15.63 14.60 -7.67
C PHE A 366 14.25 14.49 -8.33
N LEU A 367 13.18 14.54 -7.52
CA LEU A 367 11.81 14.41 -7.98
C LEU A 367 11.22 15.72 -8.56
N GLU A 368 11.89 16.86 -8.40
CA GLU A 368 11.45 18.14 -8.95
C GLU A 368 11.29 18.06 -10.48
N GLY A 369 10.09 18.41 -10.97
CA GLY A 369 9.77 18.46 -12.40
C GLY A 369 9.41 17.12 -13.06
N ARG A 370 9.31 16.01 -12.31
CA ARG A 370 8.94 14.69 -12.86
C ARG A 370 7.44 14.43 -12.74
N VAL A 371 6.79 14.15 -13.88
CA VAL A 371 5.39 13.69 -13.98
C VAL A 371 5.32 12.21 -13.65
N TRP A 372 4.21 11.77 -13.04
CA TRP A 372 4.15 10.44 -12.43
C TRP A 372 2.74 9.94 -12.09
N ASP A 373 2.60 8.61 -12.06
CA ASP A 373 1.33 7.92 -11.83
C ASP A 373 1.30 7.07 -10.53
N HIS A 374 2.32 6.24 -10.20
CA HIS A 374 2.26 5.34 -9.01
C HIS A 374 3.64 5.05 -8.35
N PRO A 375 3.79 4.94 -7.01
CA PRO A 375 5.10 4.72 -6.37
C PRO A 375 5.95 3.58 -6.96
N SER A 376 5.34 2.47 -7.36
CA SER A 376 6.05 1.34 -7.98
C SER A 376 6.80 1.69 -9.26
N SER A 377 6.35 2.72 -10.00
CA SER A 377 6.99 3.13 -11.24
C SER A 377 8.44 3.61 -11.02
N ILE A 378 8.91 3.82 -9.78
CA ILE A 378 10.28 4.28 -9.46
C ILE A 378 11.31 3.25 -9.92
N VAL A 379 10.88 1.99 -9.97
CA VAL A 379 11.67 0.87 -10.48
C VAL A 379 11.99 1.03 -11.97
N SER A 380 11.09 1.63 -12.76
CA SER A 380 11.33 1.89 -14.18
C SER A 380 12.48 2.89 -14.44
N LEU A 381 12.83 3.69 -13.43
CA LEU A 381 13.92 4.66 -13.50
C LEU A 381 15.28 4.08 -13.10
N PHE A 382 15.36 2.79 -12.80
CA PHE A 382 16.60 2.22 -12.30
C PHE A 382 17.69 2.22 -13.38
N PRO A 383 18.90 2.68 -13.06
CA PRO A 383 20.01 2.64 -14.01
C PRO A 383 20.39 1.19 -14.31
N SER A 384 20.89 0.95 -15.52
CA SER A 384 21.57 -0.29 -15.89
C SER A 384 22.74 -0.52 -14.95
N VAL A 385 22.87 -1.74 -14.44
CA VAL A 385 23.83 -2.08 -13.39
C VAL A 385 25.27 -1.98 -13.94
N SER A 386 26.00 -0.91 -13.59
CA SER A 386 27.43 -0.77 -13.89
C SER A 386 28.24 -0.85 -12.59
N MET A 387 29.24 -1.75 -12.55
CA MET A 387 29.94 -2.09 -11.30
C MET A 387 31.23 -1.29 -11.14
N ASN A 388 31.31 -0.42 -10.13
CA ASN A 388 32.57 0.17 -9.70
C ASN A 388 33.30 -0.74 -8.71
N ARG A 389 34.31 -1.49 -9.19
CA ARG A 389 35.11 -2.43 -8.38
C ARG A 389 35.82 -1.77 -7.19
N GLY A 390 36.05 -0.45 -7.21
CA GLY A 390 36.70 0.27 -6.11
C GLY A 390 35.88 0.29 -4.81
N ILE A 391 34.58 -0.01 -4.86
CA ILE A 391 33.66 -0.04 -3.71
C ILE A 391 33.78 -1.35 -2.93
N LEU A 392 34.28 -2.42 -3.56
CA LEU A 392 34.44 -3.75 -2.93
C LEU A 392 35.65 -3.81 -1.98
N VAL A 393 36.55 -2.83 -2.05
CA VAL A 393 37.78 -2.82 -1.23
C VAL A 393 37.49 -2.27 0.17
N PRO A 394 37.70 -3.05 1.25
CA PRO A 394 37.46 -2.57 2.61
C PRO A 394 38.41 -1.43 3.00
N LEU A 395 37.91 -0.47 3.79
CA LEU A 395 38.72 0.60 4.37
C LEU A 395 39.74 0.01 5.36
N ARG A 396 41.02 -0.07 4.95
CA ARG A 396 42.13 -0.34 5.88
C ARG A 396 42.35 0.92 6.74
N ARG A 397 41.96 0.86 8.02
CA ARG A 397 42.33 1.89 8.99
C ARG A 397 43.72 1.56 9.55
N ARG A 398 44.67 2.48 9.46
CA ARG A 398 45.97 2.37 10.14
C ARG A 398 45.76 2.70 11.62
N LEU A 399 46.36 1.92 12.51
CA LEU A 399 46.46 2.23 13.93
C LEU A 399 47.25 3.54 14.10
N ARG A 400 46.73 4.49 14.88
CA ARG A 400 47.57 5.54 15.47
C ARG A 400 48.43 4.85 16.52
N VAL A 401 49.75 4.90 16.31
CA VAL A 401 50.71 4.60 17.37
C VAL A 401 50.88 5.91 18.12
N ASP A 402 50.42 5.96 19.38
CA ASP A 402 50.74 7.08 20.26
C ASP A 402 52.25 7.04 20.51
N VAL A 403 52.94 8.14 20.23
CA VAL A 403 54.38 8.34 20.47
C VAL A 403 54.59 8.84 21.89
#